data_AF-A0ABD0LQN8-F1
#
_entry.id   AF-A0ABD0LQN8-F1
#
_cell.length_a   1.000
_cell.length_b   1.000
_cell.length_c   1.000
_cell.angle_alpha   90.00
_cell.angle_beta   90.00
_cell.angle_gamma   90.00
#
_symmetry.space_group_name_H-M   'P 1'
#
loop_
_entity.id
_entity.type
_entity.pdbx_description
1 polymer ?
#
loop_
_entity_poly.entity_id
_entity_poly.type
_entity_poly.pdbx_seq_one_letter_code
_entity_poly.pdbx_strand_id
1 'polypeptide(L)'
;MKLEEVLVKPSEYLNEGCLKDISQSGTDLVFMNWCQVSVYKIVPSEKRKRRVATYSPAGKKLYLSDACFCKVEGREMLLVAVEEDNKVHVLDHNDGCLFVRYLDTGPLTLHRPCVLATDGLQRVSIGCHVFVYFVYL
;
A
#
# COMPACT_ATOMS: atom_id res chain seq x y z
N MET A 1 6.78 -22.52 -19.47
CA MET A 1 6.99 -22.39 -18.01
C MET A 1 5.69 -21.86 -17.43
N LYS A 2 4.99 -22.63 -16.60
CA LYS A 2 3.72 -22.19 -15.98
C LYS A 2 4.08 -21.43 -14.69
N LEU A 3 3.73 -20.14 -14.61
CA LEU A 3 3.71 -19.44 -13.34
C LEU A 3 2.58 -20.07 -12.52
N GLU A 4 2.92 -20.90 -11.54
CA GLU A 4 1.98 -21.23 -10.49
C GLU A 4 1.68 -19.94 -9.74
N GLU A 5 0.42 -19.50 -9.77
CA GLU A 5 -0.03 -18.40 -8.91
C GLU A 5 0.29 -18.79 -7.47
N VAL A 6 1.26 -18.10 -6.88
CA VAL A 6 1.52 -18.17 -5.44
C VAL A 6 0.34 -17.47 -4.77
N LEU A 7 -0.75 -18.21 -4.60
CA LEU A 7 -1.93 -17.78 -3.86
C LEU A 7 -1.53 -17.63 -2.40
N VAL A 8 -1.36 -16.38 -1.99
CA VAL A 8 -1.04 -15.97 -0.62
C VAL A 8 -2.18 -16.40 0.29
N LYS A 9 -1.96 -17.39 1.17
CA LYS A 9 -2.93 -17.74 2.21
C LYS A 9 -2.79 -16.76 3.38
N PRO A 10 -3.79 -15.92 3.69
CA PRO A 10 -3.70 -14.93 4.76
C PRO A 10 -3.32 -15.53 6.12
N SER A 11 -3.73 -16.79 6.37
CA SER A 11 -3.47 -17.54 7.60
C SER A 11 -1.99 -17.81 7.87
N GLU A 12 -1.12 -17.83 6.85
CA GLU A 12 0.31 -18.08 7.01
C GLU A 12 1.08 -16.85 7.55
N TYR A 13 0.39 -15.71 7.68
CA TYR A 13 0.98 -14.41 8.04
C TYR A 13 0.46 -13.83 9.36
N LEU A 14 -0.36 -14.60 10.10
CA LEU A 14 -0.97 -14.21 11.37
C LEU A 14 0.01 -13.96 12.53
N ASN A 15 1.32 -14.27 12.35
CA ASN A 15 2.35 -13.99 13.35
C ASN A 15 2.89 -12.55 13.30
N GLU A 16 2.47 -11.75 12.31
CA GLU A 16 2.72 -10.31 12.26
C GLU A 16 1.53 -9.65 12.97
N GLY A 17 1.68 -9.23 14.23
CA GLY A 17 0.56 -8.73 15.05
C GLY A 17 -0.34 -7.70 14.35
N CYS A 18 -1.63 -7.66 14.73
CA CYS A 18 -2.69 -6.77 14.20
C CYS A 18 -2.51 -6.32 12.73
N LEU A 19 -2.35 -7.29 11.84
CA LEU A 19 -2.41 -7.11 10.39
C LEU A 19 -3.74 -6.45 10.00
N LYS A 20 -3.67 -5.36 9.23
CA LYS A 20 -4.82 -4.59 8.78
C LYS A 20 -5.15 -4.84 7.31
N ASP A 21 -4.13 -4.93 6.46
CA ASP A 21 -4.31 -5.15 5.03
C ASP A 21 -3.11 -5.85 4.38
N ILE A 22 -3.36 -6.50 3.24
CA ILE A 22 -2.37 -7.12 2.36
C ILE A 22 -2.65 -6.72 0.91
N SER A 23 -1.62 -6.22 0.21
CA SER A 23 -1.65 -5.99 -1.23
C SER A 23 -0.49 -6.71 -1.92
N GLN A 24 -0.67 -7.13 -3.17
CA GLN A 24 0.34 -7.83 -3.96
C GLN A 24 0.52 -7.18 -5.34
N SER A 25 1.76 -7.00 -5.76
CA SER A 25 2.11 -6.73 -7.16
C SER A 25 3.31 -7.59 -7.58
N GLY A 26 3.11 -8.45 -8.57
CA GLY A 26 4.14 -9.40 -9.00
C GLY A 26 4.66 -10.25 -7.83
N THR A 27 5.95 -10.11 -7.52
CA THR A 27 6.61 -10.80 -6.40
C THR A 27 6.54 -10.04 -5.08
N ASP A 28 6.06 -8.81 -5.10
CA ASP A 28 6.11 -7.93 -3.95
C ASP A 28 4.78 -7.96 -3.19
N LEU A 29 4.88 -8.04 -1.87
CA LEU A 29 3.78 -8.12 -0.93
C LEU A 29 3.89 -6.97 0.06
N VAL A 30 2.80 -6.26 0.24
CA VAL A 30 2.66 -5.23 1.27
C VAL A 30 1.92 -5.85 2.44
N PHE A 31 2.50 -5.70 3.63
CA PHE A 31 1.83 -5.97 4.90
C PHE A 31 1.71 -4.66 5.64
N MET A 32 0.50 -4.32 6.04
CA MET A 32 0.25 -3.09 6.78
C MET A 32 -0.35 -3.40 8.15
N ASN A 33 0.15 -2.69 9.16
CA ASN A 33 -0.53 -2.54 10.44
C ASN A 33 -0.89 -1.06 10.65
N TRP A 34 -1.46 -0.74 11.80
CA TRP A 34 -1.94 0.61 12.10
C TRP A 34 -0.89 1.72 12.03
N CYS A 35 0.41 1.42 12.17
CA CYS A 35 1.47 2.43 12.30
C CYS A 35 2.62 2.24 11.31
N GLN A 36 2.59 1.19 10.51
CA GLN A 36 3.70 0.77 9.67
C GLN A 36 3.22 0.00 8.45
N VAL A 37 3.92 0.23 7.35
CA VAL A 37 3.85 -0.59 6.15
C VAL A 37 5.19 -1.28 5.95
N SER A 38 5.16 -2.59 5.73
CA SER A 38 6.33 -3.40 5.42
C SER A 38 6.15 -4.05 4.06
N VAL A 39 7.16 -3.91 3.20
CA VAL A 39 7.18 -4.55 1.88
C VAL A 39 8.08 -5.78 1.94
N TYR A 40 7.58 -6.88 1.41
CA TYR A 40 8.22 -8.17 1.35
C TYR A 40 8.32 -8.61 -0.10
N LYS A 41 9.40 -9.29 -0.44
CA LYS A 41 9.55 -9.95 -1.72
C LYS A 41 9.38 -11.46 -1.53
N ILE A 42 8.50 -12.05 -2.32
CA ILE A 42 8.37 -13.50 -2.47
C ILE A 42 9.60 -13.98 -3.24
N VAL A 43 10.30 -14.96 -2.68
CA VAL A 43 11.44 -15.62 -3.33
C VAL A 43 11.01 -17.07 -3.62
N PRO A 44 10.48 -17.37 -4.82
CA PRO A 44 9.92 -18.69 -5.12
C PRO A 44 10.92 -19.82 -4.94
N SER A 45 12.19 -19.58 -5.29
CA SER A 45 13.29 -20.55 -5.14
C SER A 45 13.55 -20.97 -3.70
N GLU A 46 13.25 -20.10 -2.73
CA GLU A 46 13.50 -20.34 -1.31
C GLU A 46 12.25 -20.75 -0.55
N LYS A 47 11.06 -20.74 -1.19
CA LYS A 47 9.75 -20.89 -0.54
C LYS A 47 9.62 -19.99 0.70
N ARG A 48 10.20 -18.79 0.64
CA ARG A 48 10.29 -17.82 1.74
C ARG A 48 9.95 -16.42 1.23
N LYS A 49 9.54 -15.56 2.17
CA LYS A 49 9.44 -14.12 1.98
C LYS A 49 10.61 -13.43 2.66
N ARG A 50 11.12 -12.37 2.05
CA ARG A 50 12.14 -11.49 2.64
C ARG A 50 11.59 -10.09 2.77
N ARG A 51 11.64 -9.51 3.96
CA ARG A 51 11.33 -8.09 4.15
C ARG A 51 12.40 -7.26 3.46
N VAL A 52 11.99 -6.35 2.58
CA VAL A 52 12.90 -5.53 1.76
C VAL A 52 12.82 -4.05 2.09
N ALA A 53 11.67 -3.59 2.58
CA ALA A 53 11.47 -2.19 2.89
C ALA A 53 10.45 -2.00 4.01
N THR A 54 10.51 -0.86 4.69
CA THR A 54 9.61 -0.55 5.80
C THR A 54 9.41 0.95 5.90
N TYR A 55 8.15 1.37 5.88
CA TYR A 55 7.75 2.73 6.11
C TYR A 55 7.05 2.85 7.45
N SER A 56 7.57 3.74 8.30
CA SER A 56 6.88 4.18 9.51
C SER A 56 7.00 5.72 9.56
N PRO A 57 5.89 6.45 9.48
CA PRO A 57 5.92 7.91 9.53
C PRO A 57 6.60 8.41 10.82
N ALA A 58 7.58 9.30 10.67
CA ALA A 58 8.30 9.84 11.83
C ALA A 58 7.45 10.86 12.61
N GLY A 59 7.48 10.77 13.94
CA GLY A 59 7.12 11.89 14.84
C GLY A 59 5.66 12.03 15.25
N LYS A 60 4.71 11.25 14.70
CA LYS A 60 3.31 11.17 15.18
C LYS A 60 2.76 9.76 15.02
N LYS A 61 1.83 9.37 15.91
CA LYS A 61 1.06 8.13 15.75
C LYS A 61 0.10 8.31 14.56
N LEU A 62 0.58 8.13 13.34
CA LEU A 62 -0.28 8.15 12.17
C LEU A 62 -0.97 6.80 12.03
N TYR A 63 -2.30 6.83 11.90
CA TYR A 63 -3.11 5.64 11.67
C TYR A 63 -3.25 5.35 10.18
N LEU A 64 -2.56 4.30 9.75
CA LEU A 64 -2.62 3.81 8.38
C LEU A 64 -3.91 2.99 8.20
N SER A 65 -4.61 3.23 7.10
CA SER A 65 -5.95 2.70 6.88
C SER A 65 -6.06 1.72 5.73
N ASP A 66 -5.31 1.95 4.65
CA ASP A 66 -5.20 1.03 3.53
C ASP A 66 -3.89 1.23 2.77
N ALA A 67 -3.44 0.24 2.01
CA ALA A 67 -2.27 0.36 1.14
C ALA A 67 -2.40 -0.44 -0.16
N CYS A 68 -2.05 0.15 -1.30
CA CYS A 68 -2.10 -0.55 -2.58
C CYS A 68 -1.02 -0.10 -3.56
N PHE A 69 -0.66 -1.00 -4.48
CA PHE A 69 0.27 -0.69 -5.56
C PHE A 69 -0.40 0.10 -6.69
N CYS A 70 0.32 1.06 -7.23
CA CYS A 70 -0.12 1.85 -8.38
C CYS A 70 1.06 2.12 -9.33
N LYS A 71 0.78 2.49 -10.58
CA LYS A 71 1.80 3.00 -11.50
C LYS A 71 1.67 4.51 -11.67
N VAL A 72 2.74 5.24 -11.39
CA VAL A 72 2.88 6.69 -11.61
C VAL A 72 4.02 6.89 -12.61
N GLU A 73 3.73 7.50 -13.76
CA GLU A 73 4.76 7.73 -14.81
C GLU A 73 5.54 6.45 -15.20
N GLY A 74 4.86 5.30 -15.16
CA GLY A 74 5.44 3.99 -15.47
C GLY A 74 6.25 3.34 -14.34
N ARG A 75 6.43 4.02 -13.21
CA ARG A 75 7.06 3.47 -12.00
C ARG A 75 6.02 2.91 -11.05
N GLU A 76 6.28 1.73 -10.50
CA GLU A 76 5.43 1.16 -9.45
C GLU A 76 5.71 1.88 -8.13
N MET A 77 4.65 2.40 -7.53
CA MET A 77 4.66 3.14 -6.28
C MET A 77 3.65 2.53 -5.32
N LEU A 78 3.86 2.73 -4.03
CA LEU A 78 2.94 2.31 -2.99
C LEU A 78 2.12 3.49 -2.50
N LEU A 79 0.80 3.38 -2.60
CA LEU A 79 -0.13 4.33 -2.01
C LEU A 79 -0.49 3.86 -0.60
N VAL A 80 -0.51 4.77 0.35
CA VAL A 80 -0.90 4.49 1.75
C VAL A 80 -1.89 5.54 2.21
N ALA A 81 -3.10 5.13 2.56
CA ALA A 81 -4.10 6.01 3.14
C ALA A 81 -3.79 6.24 4.63
N VAL A 82 -3.80 7.50 5.04
CA VAL A 82 -3.56 7.91 6.43
C VAL A 82 -4.80 8.63 6.94
N GLU A 83 -5.47 7.99 7.88
CA GLU A 83 -6.81 8.40 8.33
C GLU A 83 -6.79 9.78 9.01
N GLU A 84 -5.84 9.99 9.93
CA GLU A 84 -5.77 11.22 10.73
C GLU A 84 -5.25 12.42 9.94
N ASP A 85 -4.31 12.19 9.01
CA ASP A 85 -3.77 13.26 8.17
C ASP A 85 -4.73 13.62 7.02
N ASN A 86 -5.78 12.82 6.80
CA ASN A 86 -6.69 12.99 5.66
C ASN A 86 -5.95 13.06 4.32
N LYS A 87 -4.90 12.24 4.17
CA LYS A 87 -4.04 12.19 3.00
C LYS A 87 -3.81 10.76 2.53
N VAL A 88 -3.40 10.65 1.28
CA VAL A 88 -2.81 9.44 0.73
C VAL A 88 -1.34 9.74 0.45
N HIS A 89 -0.45 8.96 1.06
CA HIS A 89 0.99 9.06 0.87
C HIS A 89 1.39 8.25 -0.36
N VAL A 90 2.29 8.79 -1.17
CA VAL A 90 2.94 8.09 -2.27
C VAL A 90 4.36 7.74 -1.82
N LEU A 91 4.66 6.45 -1.78
CA LEU A 91 5.93 5.91 -1.31
C LEU A 91 6.68 5.21 -2.45
N ASP A 92 8.00 5.37 -2.48
CA ASP A 92 8.88 4.56 -3.33
C ASP A 92 9.36 3.34 -2.54
N HIS A 93 8.79 2.17 -2.84
CA HIS A 93 9.14 0.91 -2.17
C HIS A 93 10.46 0.30 -2.67
N ASN A 94 10.98 0.72 -3.82
CA ASN A 94 12.22 0.19 -4.38
C ASN A 94 13.44 0.75 -3.65
N ASP A 95 13.31 1.95 -3.08
CA ASP A 95 14.36 2.62 -2.31
C ASP A 95 14.03 2.67 -0.81
N GLY A 96 13.68 1.52 -0.21
CA GLY A 96 13.48 1.44 1.24
C GLY A 96 12.12 1.93 1.77
N CYS A 97 11.13 2.15 0.89
CA CYS A 97 9.78 2.63 1.25
C CYS A 97 9.79 4.06 1.77
N LEU A 98 10.37 4.97 0.98
CA LEU A 98 10.50 6.38 1.32
C LEU A 98 9.27 7.18 0.91
N PHE A 99 8.89 8.15 1.74
CA PHE A 99 7.85 9.12 1.38
C PHE A 99 8.35 10.03 0.26
N VAL A 100 7.59 10.09 -0.83
CA VAL A 100 7.90 10.94 -2.00
C VAL A 100 7.04 12.19 -2.00
N ARG A 101 5.72 12.02 -1.94
CA ARG A 101 4.74 13.11 -1.99
C ARG A 101 3.39 12.66 -1.45
N TYR A 102 2.48 13.62 -1.26
CA TYR A 102 1.06 13.32 -1.14
C TYR A 102 0.45 13.11 -2.52
N LEU A 103 -0.55 12.24 -2.60
CA LEU A 103 -1.37 12.09 -3.80
C LEU A 103 -2.12 13.41 -4.06
N ASP A 104 -2.02 13.91 -5.29
CA ASP A 104 -2.77 15.09 -5.70
C ASP A 104 -4.24 14.73 -5.93
N THR A 105 -5.13 15.26 -5.10
CA THR A 105 -6.58 15.06 -5.20
C THR A 105 -7.28 16.28 -5.81
N GLY A 106 -6.52 17.22 -6.37
CA GLY A 106 -7.02 18.50 -6.87
C GLY A 106 -7.75 19.28 -5.76
N PRO A 107 -8.97 19.80 -6.02
CA PRO A 107 -9.72 20.55 -5.02
C PRO A 107 -10.40 19.67 -3.95
N LEU A 108 -10.27 18.34 -4.05
CA LEU A 108 -10.96 17.42 -3.14
C LEU A 108 -10.25 17.38 -1.78
N THR A 109 -11.02 17.68 -0.73
CA THR A 109 -10.61 17.41 0.65
C THR A 109 -11.03 16.00 1.02
N LEU A 110 -10.06 15.12 1.24
CA LEU A 110 -10.33 13.79 1.76
C LEU A 110 -10.75 13.90 3.24
N HIS A 111 -11.61 12.99 3.68
CA HIS A 111 -12.01 12.89 5.08
C HIS A 111 -11.95 11.42 5.50
N ARG A 112 -10.92 11.07 6.29
CA ARG A 112 -10.64 9.70 6.72
C ARG A 112 -10.62 8.72 5.55
N PRO A 113 -9.62 8.82 4.64
CA PRO A 113 -9.45 7.82 3.60
C PRO A 113 -9.24 6.46 4.26
N CYS A 114 -9.96 5.44 3.83
CA CYS A 114 -10.00 4.12 4.47
C CYS A 114 -9.92 2.94 3.51
N VAL A 115 -10.09 3.18 2.20
CA VAL A 115 -9.96 2.16 1.16
C VAL A 115 -9.29 2.76 -0.06
N LEU A 116 -8.37 2.03 -0.68
CA LEU A 116 -7.66 2.36 -1.89
C LEU A 116 -7.76 1.20 -2.88
N ALA A 117 -8.20 1.49 -4.09
CA ALA A 117 -8.18 0.52 -5.18
C ALA A 117 -7.63 1.18 -6.44
N THR A 118 -6.86 0.43 -7.23
CA THR A 118 -6.38 0.87 -8.54
C THR A 118 -6.93 -0.07 -9.61
N ASP A 119 -7.26 0.47 -10.79
CA ASP A 119 -7.83 -0.31 -11.89
C ASP A 119 -6.80 -0.67 -12.97
N GLY A 120 -5.51 -0.45 -12.71
CA GLY A 120 -4.43 -0.68 -13.66
C GLY A 120 -4.35 0.34 -14.81
N LEU A 121 -5.30 1.26 -14.94
CA LEU A 121 -5.37 2.31 -15.98
C LEU A 121 -5.06 3.70 -15.42
N GLN A 122 -4.18 3.77 -14.41
CA GLN A 122 -3.77 5.01 -13.73
C GLN A 122 -4.89 5.72 -12.95
N ARG A 123 -6.02 5.05 -12.70
CA ARG A 123 -7.06 5.60 -11.83
C ARG A 123 -7.01 4.95 -10.46
N VAL A 124 -7.12 5.79 -9.43
CA VAL A 124 -7.21 5.41 -8.03
C VAL A 124 -8.61 5.75 -7.53
N SER A 125 -9.28 4.74 -6.97
CA SER A 125 -10.52 4.91 -6.21
C SER A 125 -10.15 5.05 -4.74
N ILE A 126 -10.56 6.15 -4.12
CA ILE A 126 -10.31 6.46 -2.72
C ILE A 126 -11.64 6.42 -1.99
N GLY A 127 -11.86 5.35 -1.23
CA GLY A 127 -12.94 5.26 -0.27
C GLY A 127 -12.61 6.10 0.96
N CYS A 128 -13.49 7.04 1.28
CA CYS A 128 -13.54 7.77 2.53
C CYS A 128 -14.78 7.32 3.31
N HIS A 129 -14.85 7.62 4.61
CA HIS A 129 -15.92 7.14 5.49
C HIS A 129 -17.36 7.48 5.00
N VAL A 130 -17.52 8.49 4.14
CA VAL A 130 -18.82 8.96 3.61
C VAL A 130 -18.87 9.03 2.08
N PHE A 131 -17.72 9.10 1.40
CA PHE A 131 -17.64 9.39 -0.04
C PHE A 131 -16.63 8.48 -0.72
N VAL A 132 -16.83 8.25 -2.02
CA VAL A 132 -15.82 7.62 -2.89
C VAL A 132 -15.37 8.64 -3.92
N TYR A 133 -14.06 8.86 -4.00
CA TYR A 133 -13.44 9.75 -4.98
C TYR A 133 -12.67 8.95 -6.02
N PHE A 134 -12.58 9.50 -7.24
CA PHE A 134 -11.77 8.94 -8.32
C PHE A 134 -10.71 9.96 -8.73
N VAL A 135 -9.46 9.55 -8.68
CA VAL A 135 -8.28 10.38 -8.96
C VAL A 135 -7.48 9.73 -10.10
N TYR A 136 -6.98 10.54 -11.02
CA TYR A 136 -6.13 10.09 -12.13
C TYR A 136 -4.67 10.46 -11.84
N LEU A 137 -3.76 9.51 -12.04
CA LEU A 137 -2.33 9.58 -11.72
C LEU A 137 -1.47 10.09 -12.87
#